data_AF-A0A6A7N3V0-F1
#
_entry.id   AF-A0A6A7N3V0-F1
#
_cell.length_a   1.000
_cell.length_b   1.000
_cell.length_c   1.000
_cell.angle_alpha   90.00
_cell.angle_beta   90.00
_cell.angle_gamma   90.00
#
_symmetry.space_group_name_H-M   'P 1'
#
loop_
_entity.id
_entity.type
_entity.pdbx_description
1 polymer ?
#
loop_
_entity_poly.entity_id
_entity_poly.type
_entity_poly.pdbx_seq_one_letter_code
_entity_poly.pdbx_strand_id
1 'polypeptide(L)'
;MTYDLTSVAGRRWLLLMLSLSLAACTLNPPRPTLPTPAEVTLPPPPVIVELPPPPPPDEVGPLLSYHQQLRKMTQGDMLKELSGLGLQQRSPRVAIQMGMVLMLTRGSGDLARAQALLDSVATATETEAQPFKALAQLLSSNCAETRRLAEHADKLASQQKDSQRRIDQLNEMLEGLKTIERTLPARPAVGPQAVIK
;
A
#
# COMPACT_ATOMS: atom_id res chain seq x y z
N MET A 1 -25.44 -5.63 33.11
CA MET A 1 -24.75 -5.36 31.84
C MET A 1 -24.68 -6.64 31.03
N THR A 2 -25.73 -6.90 30.26
CA THR A 2 -25.84 -8.04 29.34
C THR A 2 -25.46 -7.54 27.96
N TYR A 3 -24.28 -7.92 27.46
CA TYR A 3 -23.84 -7.53 26.13
C TYR A 3 -24.35 -8.54 25.10
N ASP A 4 -25.03 -8.01 24.09
CA ASP A 4 -25.63 -8.71 22.96
C ASP A 4 -24.63 -9.55 22.15
N LEU A 5 -24.65 -10.88 22.32
CA LEU A 5 -23.95 -11.83 21.43
C LEU A 5 -24.60 -11.93 20.03
N THR A 6 -25.78 -11.34 19.84
CA THR A 6 -26.56 -11.38 18.58
C THR A 6 -26.01 -10.43 17.50
N SER A 7 -25.24 -9.40 17.88
CA SER A 7 -24.73 -8.38 16.94
C SER A 7 -23.57 -8.89 16.07
N VAL A 8 -22.71 -9.76 16.61
CA VAL A 8 -21.52 -10.28 15.91
C VAL A 8 -21.90 -11.26 14.80
N ALA A 9 -22.95 -12.05 15.01
CA ALA A 9 -23.47 -12.98 14.00
C ALA A 9 -24.04 -12.25 12.79
N GLY A 10 -24.80 -11.16 13.01
CA GLY A 10 -25.35 -10.32 11.94
C GLY A 10 -24.25 -9.64 11.10
N ARG A 11 -23.16 -9.18 11.74
CA ARG A 11 -22.05 -8.52 11.04
C ARG A 11 -21.24 -9.49 10.18
N ARG A 12 -21.09 -10.74 10.62
CA ARG A 12 -20.46 -11.82 9.81
C ARG A 12 -21.33 -12.23 8.63
N TRP A 13 -22.65 -12.31 8.82
CA TRP A 13 -23.59 -12.60 7.73
C TRP A 13 -23.64 -11.47 6.69
N LEU A 14 -23.60 -10.22 7.13
CA LEU A 14 -23.55 -9.06 6.24
C LEU A 14 -22.27 -9.04 5.38
N LEU A 15 -21.12 -9.38 5.97
CA LEU A 15 -19.85 -9.50 5.24
C LEU A 15 -19.85 -10.65 4.24
N LEU A 16 -20.49 -11.77 4.58
CA LEU A 16 -20.62 -12.94 3.70
C LEU A 16 -21.54 -12.64 2.49
N MET A 17 -22.67 -11.97 2.71
CA MET A 17 -23.57 -11.52 1.64
C MET A 17 -22.92 -10.46 0.72
N LEU A 18 -22.13 -9.54 1.30
CA LEU A 18 -21.38 -8.55 0.53
C LEU A 18 -20.31 -9.21 -0.37
N SER A 19 -19.63 -10.25 0.12
CA SER A 19 -18.66 -11.01 -0.68
C SER A 19 -19.32 -11.80 -1.83
N LEU A 20 -20.57 -12.24 -1.65
CA LEU A 20 -21.31 -12.96 -2.68
C LEU A 20 -21.84 -12.05 -3.80
N SER A 21 -22.02 -10.75 -3.50
CA SER A 21 -22.54 -9.77 -4.46
C SER A 21 -21.49 -9.30 -5.48
N LEU A 22 -20.19 -9.49 -5.22
CA LEU A 22 -19.11 -9.10 -6.15
C LEU A 22 -18.84 -10.15 -7.24
N ALA A 23 -19.39 -11.37 -7.15
CA ALA A 23 -19.13 -12.45 -8.11
C ALA A 23 -20.08 -12.46 -9.33
N ALA A 24 -21.03 -11.52 -9.44
CA ALA A 24 -22.12 -11.61 -10.40
C ALA A 24 -21.95 -10.81 -11.71
N CYS A 25 -20.80 -10.20 -12.00
CA CYS A 25 -20.64 -9.33 -13.18
C CYS A 25 -19.88 -9.92 -14.37
N THR A 26 -19.69 -11.23 -14.49
CA THR A 26 -19.02 -11.83 -15.67
C THR A 26 -19.76 -13.06 -16.21
N LEU A 27 -21.00 -12.89 -16.65
CA LEU A 27 -21.66 -13.87 -17.53
C LEU A 27 -22.27 -13.12 -18.72
N ASN A 28 -21.48 -12.94 -19.79
CA ASN A 28 -21.99 -12.52 -21.09
C ASN A 28 -22.26 -13.79 -21.90
N PRO A 29 -23.51 -14.29 -22.01
CA PRO A 29 -23.78 -15.45 -22.84
C PRO A 29 -23.68 -15.07 -24.33
N PRO A 30 -23.11 -15.93 -25.19
CA PRO A 30 -23.15 -15.70 -26.62
C PRO A 30 -24.61 -15.74 -27.11
N ARG A 31 -25.01 -14.72 -27.88
CA ARG A 31 -26.34 -14.65 -28.51
C ARG A 31 -26.58 -15.88 -29.40
N PRO A 32 -27.68 -16.63 -29.21
CA PRO A 32 -28.10 -17.65 -30.17
C PRO A 32 -28.52 -16.97 -31.47
N THR A 33 -27.86 -17.33 -32.57
CA THR A 33 -28.28 -16.97 -33.92
C THR A 33 -29.51 -17.79 -34.29
N LEU A 34 -30.62 -17.10 -34.59
CA LEU A 34 -31.81 -17.69 -35.20
C LEU A 34 -31.45 -18.30 -36.57
N PRO A 35 -31.97 -19.48 -36.93
CA PRO A 35 -31.87 -19.98 -38.29
C PRO A 35 -32.77 -19.13 -39.21
N THR A 36 -32.15 -18.31 -40.04
CA THR A 36 -32.81 -17.68 -41.19
C THR A 36 -33.24 -18.79 -42.18
N PRO A 37 -34.50 -18.80 -42.65
CA PRO A 37 -34.95 -19.74 -43.67
C PRO A 37 -34.11 -19.65 -44.94
N ALA A 38 -33.84 -20.82 -45.52
CA ALA A 38 -33.08 -20.98 -46.74
C ALA A 38 -33.64 -20.10 -47.87
N GLU A 39 -32.84 -19.15 -48.34
CA GLU A 39 -33.10 -18.46 -49.60
C GLU A 39 -31.85 -18.49 -50.48
N VAL A 40 -32.00 -19.27 -51.55
CA VAL A 40 -31.36 -19.19 -52.88
C VAL A 40 -29.83 -19.15 -52.93
N THR A 41 -29.30 -20.30 -53.36
CA THR A 41 -27.97 -20.52 -53.92
C THR A 41 -27.61 -19.47 -54.98
N LEU A 42 -26.69 -18.57 -54.63
CA LEU A 42 -25.80 -17.88 -55.56
C LEU A 42 -24.36 -18.12 -55.09
N PRO A 43 -23.41 -18.41 -56.00
CA PRO A 43 -22.02 -18.66 -55.61
C PRO A 43 -21.44 -17.43 -54.89
N PRO A 44 -20.87 -17.60 -53.68
CA PRO A 44 -20.36 -16.47 -52.91
C PRO A 44 -19.14 -15.86 -53.62
N PRO A 45 -19.07 -14.54 -53.79
CA PRO A 45 -17.81 -13.87 -54.10
C PRO A 45 -16.82 -14.16 -52.96
N PRO A 46 -15.51 -14.24 -53.24
CA PRO A 46 -14.51 -14.58 -52.23
C PRO A 46 -14.61 -13.62 -51.05
N VAL A 47 -15.00 -14.15 -49.90
CA VAL A 47 -14.97 -13.42 -48.62
C VAL A 47 -13.51 -13.17 -48.30
N ILE A 48 -13.07 -11.94 -48.54
CA ILE A 48 -11.78 -11.45 -48.05
C ILE A 48 -11.92 -11.39 -46.53
N VAL A 49 -11.33 -12.37 -45.84
CA VAL A 49 -11.20 -12.34 -44.38
C VAL A 49 -10.18 -11.25 -44.07
N GLU A 50 -10.66 -10.02 -43.83
CA GLU A 50 -9.81 -8.95 -43.31
C GLU A 50 -9.45 -9.34 -41.87
N LEU A 51 -8.21 -9.80 -41.67
CA LEU A 51 -7.70 -10.11 -40.34
C LEU A 51 -7.84 -8.86 -39.47
N PRO A 52 -8.42 -8.95 -38.26
CA PRO A 52 -8.45 -7.82 -37.34
C PRO A 52 -7.02 -7.32 -37.09
N PRO A 53 -6.81 -5.99 -37.01
CA PRO A 53 -5.49 -5.42 -36.85
C PRO A 53 -4.82 -5.98 -35.58
N PRO A 54 -3.49 -6.20 -35.61
CA PRO A 54 -2.77 -6.71 -34.45
C PRO A 54 -2.98 -5.78 -33.25
N PRO A 55 -3.13 -6.33 -32.03
CA PRO A 55 -3.28 -5.51 -30.83
C PRO A 55 -2.06 -4.59 -30.68
N PRO A 56 -2.25 -3.37 -30.14
CA PRO A 56 -1.14 -2.46 -29.91
C PRO A 56 -0.09 -3.10 -28.98
N PRO A 57 1.20 -2.80 -29.19
CA PRO A 57 2.27 -3.36 -28.37
C PRO A 57 2.10 -2.97 -26.90
N ASP A 58 2.35 -3.92 -26.00
CA ASP A 58 2.30 -3.70 -24.56
C ASP A 58 3.59 -3.01 -24.07
N GLU A 59 3.48 -1.72 -23.81
CA GLU A 59 4.57 -0.90 -23.28
C GLU A 59 4.74 -1.02 -21.76
N VAL A 60 3.67 -1.42 -21.04
CA VAL A 60 3.60 -1.41 -19.57
C VAL A 60 4.06 -2.73 -18.97
N GLY A 61 3.73 -3.88 -19.59
CA GLY A 61 4.11 -5.21 -19.10
C GLY A 61 5.62 -5.38 -18.84
N PRO A 62 6.52 -4.89 -19.72
CA PRO A 62 7.95 -4.89 -19.47
C PRO A 62 8.37 -4.07 -18.24
N LEU A 63 7.71 -2.94 -17.97
CA LEU A 63 7.99 -2.10 -16.80
C LEU A 63 7.57 -2.78 -15.50
N LEU A 64 6.43 -3.48 -15.50
CA LEU A 64 6.00 -4.27 -14.35
C LEU A 64 6.96 -5.43 -14.06
N SER A 65 7.45 -6.09 -15.13
CA SER A 65 8.46 -7.15 -15.03
C SER A 65 9.79 -6.61 -14.49
N TYR A 66 10.21 -5.43 -14.97
CA TYR A 66 11.38 -4.71 -14.48
C TYR A 66 11.27 -4.38 -12.98
N HIS A 67 10.13 -3.84 -12.53
CA HIS A 67 9.92 -3.54 -11.11
C HIS A 67 10.01 -4.81 -10.22
N GLN A 68 9.47 -5.93 -10.69
CA GLN A 68 9.60 -7.21 -9.97
C GLN A 68 11.06 -7.69 -9.87
N GLN A 69 11.89 -7.44 -10.89
CA GLN A 69 13.31 -7.75 -10.87
C GLN A 69 14.07 -6.85 -9.88
N LEU A 70 13.78 -5.54 -9.88
CA LEU A 70 14.38 -4.59 -8.94
C LEU A 70 14.21 -5.03 -7.48
N ARG A 71 13.05 -5.58 -7.11
CA ARG A 71 12.81 -6.06 -5.73
C ARG A 71 13.70 -7.23 -5.31
N LYS A 72 14.36 -7.91 -6.24
CA LYS A 72 15.30 -9.01 -5.98
C LYS A 72 16.76 -8.53 -5.96
N MET A 73 17.03 -7.28 -6.34
CA MET A 73 18.37 -6.71 -6.43
C MET A 73 18.85 -6.19 -5.07
N THR A 74 20.18 -6.10 -4.92
CA THR A 74 20.79 -5.43 -3.77
C THR A 74 20.69 -3.90 -3.89
N GLN A 75 20.87 -3.17 -2.79
CA GLN A 75 20.94 -1.70 -2.83
C GLN A 75 22.09 -1.20 -3.71
N GLY A 76 23.25 -1.87 -3.69
CA GLY A 76 24.38 -1.52 -4.55
C GLY A 76 24.06 -1.66 -6.03
N ASP A 77 23.38 -2.74 -6.42
CA ASP A 77 23.02 -2.97 -7.83
C ASP A 77 21.89 -2.04 -8.29
N MET A 78 20.95 -1.69 -7.41
CA MET A 78 19.95 -0.66 -7.70
C MET A 78 20.58 0.71 -7.95
N LEU A 79 21.60 1.10 -7.18
CA LEU A 79 22.32 2.36 -7.40
C LEU A 79 23.12 2.35 -8.72
N LYS A 80 23.71 1.21 -9.10
CA LYS A 80 24.33 1.04 -10.42
C LYS A 80 23.30 1.18 -11.53
N GLU A 81 22.15 0.52 -11.41
CA GLU A 81 21.06 0.63 -12.39
C GLU A 81 20.60 2.07 -12.55
N LEU A 82 20.38 2.79 -11.44
CA LEU A 82 20.03 4.20 -11.44
C LEU A 82 21.08 5.05 -12.17
N SER A 83 22.37 4.78 -11.94
CA SER A 83 23.46 5.48 -12.63
C SER A 83 23.48 5.18 -14.14
N GLY A 84 23.21 3.93 -14.53
CA GLY A 84 23.13 3.52 -15.93
C GLY A 84 21.96 4.18 -16.66
N LEU A 85 20.78 4.22 -16.03
CA LEU A 85 19.60 4.93 -16.54
C LEU A 85 19.86 6.44 -16.70
N GLY A 86 20.63 7.04 -15.80
CA GLY A 86 21.01 8.45 -15.89
C GLY A 86 21.87 8.81 -17.11
N LEU A 87 22.53 7.83 -17.73
CA LEU A 87 23.31 8.01 -18.96
C LEU A 87 22.49 7.80 -20.24
N GLN A 88 21.28 7.26 -20.13
CA GLN A 88 20.41 7.00 -21.28
C GLN A 88 19.74 8.29 -21.77
N GLN A 89 19.33 8.30 -23.04
CA GLN A 89 18.52 9.37 -23.60
C GLN A 89 17.24 9.54 -22.78
N ARG A 90 16.90 10.79 -22.44
CA ARG A 90 15.68 11.08 -21.69
C ARG A 90 14.46 10.66 -22.50
N SER A 91 13.63 9.82 -21.89
CA SER A 91 12.35 9.39 -22.43
C SER A 91 11.37 9.13 -21.27
N PRO A 92 10.06 9.12 -21.53
CA PRO A 92 9.05 8.79 -20.52
C PRO A 92 9.30 7.42 -19.87
N ARG A 93 9.76 6.44 -20.66
CA ARG A 93 10.11 5.09 -20.20
C ARG A 93 11.27 5.12 -19.21
N VAL A 94 12.36 5.81 -19.55
CA VAL A 94 13.54 5.95 -18.67
C VAL A 94 13.16 6.68 -17.39
N ALA A 95 12.33 7.74 -17.47
CA ALA A 95 11.84 8.45 -16.30
C ALA A 95 11.04 7.55 -15.34
N ILE A 96 10.17 6.68 -15.88
CA ILE A 96 9.47 5.68 -15.05
C ILE A 96 10.44 4.68 -14.44
N GLN A 97 11.39 4.15 -15.21
CA GLN A 97 12.37 3.19 -14.68
C GLN A 97 13.18 3.80 -13.55
N MET A 98 13.68 5.03 -13.71
CA MET A 98 14.37 5.77 -12.65
C MET A 98 13.48 5.98 -11.43
N GLY A 99 12.22 6.37 -11.62
CA GLY A 99 11.23 6.48 -10.54
C GLY A 99 11.06 5.18 -9.77
N MET A 100 10.90 4.05 -10.47
CA MET A 100 10.77 2.72 -9.86
C MET A 100 12.00 2.30 -9.04
N VAL A 101 13.22 2.63 -9.51
CA VAL A 101 14.43 2.37 -8.73
C VAL A 101 14.45 3.23 -7.46
N LEU A 102 14.18 4.54 -7.58
CA LEU A 102 14.18 5.48 -6.46
C LEU A 102 13.11 5.16 -5.41
N MET A 103 12.00 4.53 -5.78
CA MET A 103 10.99 4.04 -4.83
C MET A 103 11.51 2.89 -3.95
N LEU A 104 12.55 2.18 -4.38
CA LEU A 104 13.13 1.03 -3.69
C LEU A 104 14.48 1.33 -3.02
N THR A 105 15.07 2.49 -3.30
CA THR A 105 16.27 2.95 -2.60
C THR A 105 15.92 3.54 -1.22
N ARG A 106 16.87 3.49 -0.29
CA ARG A 106 16.69 3.96 1.09
C ARG A 106 17.23 5.39 1.31
N GLY A 107 17.49 6.15 0.26
CA GLY A 107 18.04 7.50 0.37
C GLY A 107 17.01 8.52 0.82
N SER A 108 17.45 9.48 1.63
CA SER A 108 16.61 10.61 2.04
C SER A 108 16.21 11.43 0.82
N GLY A 109 14.90 11.61 0.60
CA GLY A 109 14.38 12.39 -0.51
C GLY A 109 14.23 11.64 -1.84
N ASP A 110 14.64 10.38 -1.92
CA ASP A 110 14.50 9.58 -3.15
C ASP A 110 13.03 9.43 -3.56
N LEU A 111 12.12 9.20 -2.60
CA LEU A 111 10.69 9.16 -2.87
C LEU A 111 10.13 10.47 -3.45
N ALA A 112 10.62 11.63 -2.99
CA ALA A 112 10.20 12.92 -3.53
C ALA A 112 10.71 13.11 -4.96
N ARG A 113 11.95 12.68 -5.23
CA ARG A 113 12.54 12.69 -6.59
C ARG A 113 11.79 11.73 -7.52
N ALA A 114 11.46 10.53 -7.04
CA ALA A 114 10.67 9.55 -7.78
C ALA A 114 9.31 10.12 -8.17
N GLN A 115 8.60 10.70 -7.19
CA GLN A 115 7.30 11.34 -7.41
C GLN A 115 7.39 12.42 -8.49
N ALA A 116 8.39 13.30 -8.43
CA ALA A 116 8.56 14.36 -9.43
C ALA A 116 8.79 13.82 -10.86
N LEU A 117 9.58 12.76 -11.00
CA LEU A 117 9.79 12.10 -12.31
C LEU A 117 8.48 11.50 -12.83
N LEU A 118 7.73 10.82 -11.97
CA LEU A 118 6.47 10.16 -12.34
C LEU A 118 5.37 11.20 -12.67
N ASP A 119 5.26 12.28 -11.90
CA ASP A 119 4.35 13.38 -12.19
C ASP A 119 4.65 14.04 -13.55
N SER A 120 5.93 14.18 -13.90
CA SER A 120 6.33 14.73 -15.21
C SER A 120 5.83 13.86 -16.37
N VAL A 121 5.87 12.53 -16.23
CA VAL A 121 5.35 11.60 -17.25
C VAL A 121 3.82 11.58 -17.27
N ALA A 122 3.18 11.63 -16.10
CA ALA A 122 1.73 11.65 -15.99
C ALA A 122 1.10 12.89 -16.66
N THR A 123 1.79 14.03 -16.58
CA THR A 123 1.32 15.33 -17.11
C THR A 123 1.84 15.67 -18.50
N ALA A 124 2.77 14.88 -19.05
CA ALA A 124 3.35 15.10 -20.38
C ALA A 124 2.27 15.12 -21.48
N THR A 125 2.41 15.99 -22.48
CA THR A 125 1.47 16.09 -23.61
C THR A 125 1.91 15.30 -24.84
N GLU A 126 3.15 14.79 -24.82
CA GLU A 126 3.77 14.04 -25.91
C GLU A 126 3.08 12.69 -26.16
N THR A 127 3.01 12.27 -27.42
CA THR A 127 2.40 10.99 -27.82
C THR A 127 3.13 9.79 -27.23
N GLU A 128 4.46 9.86 -27.11
CA GLU A 128 5.29 8.79 -26.53
C GLU A 128 5.00 8.54 -25.04
N ALA A 129 4.47 9.53 -24.32
CA ALA A 129 4.13 9.39 -22.91
C ALA A 129 2.74 8.76 -22.69
N GLN A 130 1.86 8.80 -23.69
CA GLN A 130 0.47 8.32 -23.58
C GLN A 130 0.32 6.91 -23.00
N PRO A 131 1.07 5.87 -23.43
CA PRO A 131 0.92 4.52 -22.87
C PRO A 131 1.33 4.44 -21.39
N PHE A 132 2.11 5.40 -20.92
CA PHE A 132 2.72 5.39 -19.59
C PHE A 132 1.97 6.21 -18.55
N LYS A 133 1.07 7.12 -18.96
CA LYS A 133 0.40 8.08 -18.08
C LYS A 133 -0.33 7.45 -16.90
N ALA A 134 -1.15 6.44 -17.15
CA ALA A 134 -1.94 5.79 -16.11
C ALA A 134 -1.04 5.12 -15.06
N LEU A 135 0.04 4.45 -15.51
CA LEU A 135 1.03 3.85 -14.62
C LEU A 135 1.78 4.93 -13.82
N ALA A 136 2.22 6.01 -14.48
CA ALA A 136 2.93 7.09 -13.85
C ALA A 136 2.09 7.78 -12.76
N GLN A 137 0.81 8.03 -13.03
CA GLN A 137 -0.12 8.60 -12.07
C GLN A 137 -0.32 7.71 -10.84
N LEU A 138 -0.47 6.38 -11.04
CA LEU A 138 -0.58 5.41 -9.95
C LEU A 138 0.70 5.37 -9.10
N LEU A 139 1.87 5.33 -9.73
CA LEU A 139 3.13 5.29 -9.00
C LEU A 139 3.40 6.60 -8.25
N SER A 140 3.03 7.75 -8.82
CA SER A 140 3.13 9.04 -8.15
C SER A 140 2.25 9.11 -6.89
N SER A 141 0.99 8.68 -6.98
CA SER A 141 0.11 8.64 -5.81
C SER A 141 0.65 7.70 -4.73
N ASN A 142 1.22 6.56 -5.13
CA ASN A 142 1.88 5.63 -4.21
C ASN A 142 3.10 6.26 -3.50
N CYS A 143 3.91 7.06 -4.20
CA CYS A 143 5.01 7.80 -3.57
C CYS A 143 4.49 8.79 -2.51
N ALA A 144 3.43 9.54 -2.84
CA ALA A 144 2.82 10.49 -1.91
C ALA A 144 2.22 9.80 -0.67
N GLU A 145 1.56 8.66 -0.86
CA GLU A 145 1.05 7.82 0.24
C GLU A 145 2.19 7.29 1.12
N THR A 146 3.26 6.76 0.52
CA THR A 146 4.41 6.23 1.25
C THR A 146 5.05 7.29 2.14
N ARG A 147 5.18 8.53 1.64
CA ARG A 147 5.70 9.66 2.42
C ARG A 147 4.79 10.03 3.60
N ARG A 148 3.48 10.12 3.37
CA ARG A 148 2.50 10.39 4.44
C ARG A 148 2.56 9.30 5.52
N LEU A 149 2.63 8.03 5.12
CA LEU A 149 2.74 6.90 6.05
C LEU A 149 4.04 6.94 6.86
N ALA A 150 5.18 7.31 6.23
CA ALA A 150 6.44 7.50 6.94
C ALA A 150 6.35 8.62 7.99
N GLU A 151 5.74 9.77 7.64
CA GLU A 151 5.51 10.86 8.59
C GLU A 151 4.62 10.45 9.77
N HIS A 152 3.59 9.61 9.53
CA HIS A 152 2.76 9.06 10.60
C HIS A 152 3.54 8.08 11.49
N ALA A 153 4.36 7.22 10.90
CA ALA A 153 5.20 6.28 11.64
C ALA A 153 6.18 7.02 12.57
N ASP A 154 6.82 8.09 12.08
CA ASP A 154 7.73 8.91 12.88
C ASP A 154 7.01 9.60 14.06
N LYS A 155 5.81 10.14 13.83
CA LYS A 155 4.98 10.73 14.90
C LYS A 155 4.62 9.70 15.97
N LEU A 156 4.20 8.50 15.57
CA LEU A 156 3.88 7.41 16.50
C LEU A 156 5.10 6.94 17.28
N ALA A 157 6.26 6.82 16.63
CA ALA A 157 7.51 6.46 17.30
C ALA A 157 7.93 7.51 18.35
N SER A 158 7.72 8.80 18.08
CA SER A 158 7.94 9.87 19.06
C SER A 158 7.00 9.74 20.26
N GLN A 159 5.69 9.58 20.00
CA GLN A 159 4.70 9.41 21.06
C GLN A 159 4.98 8.20 21.95
N GLN A 160 5.43 7.08 21.35
CA GLN A 160 5.82 5.89 22.09
C GLN A 160 6.99 6.17 23.04
N LYS A 161 8.04 6.86 22.58
CA LYS A 161 9.19 7.22 23.42
C LYS A 161 8.80 8.15 24.57
N ASP A 162 7.94 9.13 24.30
CA ASP A 162 7.46 10.05 25.34
C ASP A 162 6.55 9.37 26.35
N SER A 163 5.71 8.43 25.90
CA SER A 163 4.90 7.58 26.78
C SER A 163 5.77 6.70 27.66
N GLN A 164 6.80 6.06 27.08
CA GLN A 164 7.74 5.23 27.84
C GLN A 164 8.46 6.05 28.93
N ARG A 165 8.93 7.27 28.60
CA ARG A 165 9.54 8.16 29.60
C ARG A 165 8.60 8.50 30.75
N ARG A 166 7.31 8.73 30.48
CA ARG A 166 6.31 8.98 31.53
C ARG A 166 6.10 7.73 32.39
N ILE A 167 6.08 6.54 31.79
CA ILE A 167 6.00 5.28 32.54
C ILE A 167 7.21 5.12 33.46
N ASP A 168 8.41 5.39 32.96
CA ASP A 168 9.65 5.28 33.75
C ASP A 168 9.64 6.26 34.94
N GLN A 169 9.19 7.50 34.72
CA GLN A 169 9.01 8.50 35.80
C GLN A 169 7.98 8.06 36.85
N LEU A 170 6.85 7.50 36.41
CA LEU A 170 5.84 6.98 37.33
C LEU A 170 6.37 5.79 38.15
N ASN A 171 7.17 4.92 37.53
CA ASN A 171 7.82 3.81 38.23
C ASN A 171 8.82 4.31 39.27
N GLU A 172 9.64 5.32 38.95
CA GLU A 172 10.55 5.95 39.91
C GLU A 172 9.79 6.55 41.10
N MET A 173 8.66 7.22 40.85
CA MET A 173 7.80 7.74 41.93
C MET A 173 7.22 6.62 42.79
N LEU A 174 6.73 5.53 42.18
CA LEU A 174 6.21 4.37 42.91
C LEU A 174 7.29 3.71 43.77
N GLU A 175 8.51 3.58 43.25
CA GLU A 175 9.64 3.05 43.99
C GLU A 175 10.05 3.96 45.16
N GLY A 176 10.01 5.28 44.94
CA GLY A 176 10.19 6.29 46.00
C GLY A 176 9.15 6.16 47.11
N LEU A 177 7.87 6.03 46.76
CA LEU A 177 6.78 5.84 47.73
C LEU A 177 6.93 4.52 48.50
N LYS A 178 7.27 3.42 47.82
CA LYS A 178 7.54 2.12 48.46
C LYS A 178 8.71 2.18 49.44
N THR A 179 9.73 2.96 49.11
CA THR A 179 10.88 3.17 50.01
C THR A 179 10.45 3.93 51.26
N ILE A 180 9.64 4.99 51.11
CA ILE A 180 9.06 5.70 52.25
C ILE A 180 8.26 4.74 53.13
N GLU A 181 7.37 3.92 52.53
CA GLU A 181 6.57 2.92 53.24
C GLU A 181 7.44 1.98 54.10
N ARG A 182 8.55 1.47 53.54
CA ARG A 182 9.46 0.58 54.26
C ARG A 182 10.20 1.25 55.42
N THR A 183 10.42 2.57 55.33
CA THR A 183 11.18 3.33 56.33
C THR A 183 10.31 3.97 57.41
N LEU A 184 8.98 3.87 57.30
CA LEU A 184 8.07 4.34 58.34
C LEU A 184 8.26 3.53 59.64
N PRO A 185 8.46 4.18 60.80
CA PRO A 185 8.60 3.48 62.08
C PRO A 185 7.34 2.67 62.40
N ALA A 186 7.51 1.42 62.87
CA ALA A 186 6.40 0.63 63.37
C ALA A 186 5.68 1.40 64.50
N ARG A 187 4.37 1.60 64.36
CA ARG A 187 3.55 2.25 65.38
C ARG A 187 3.75 1.49 66.70
N PRO A 188 4.15 2.14 67.80
CA PRO A 188 4.34 1.45 69.07
C PRO A 188 3.02 0.79 69.45
N ALA A 189 3.05 -0.53 69.63
CA ALA A 189 1.91 -1.27 70.15
C ALA A 189 1.59 -0.68 71.53
N VAL A 190 0.39 -0.13 71.70
CA VAL A 190 -0.12 0.22 73.03
C VAL A 190 -0.26 -1.09 73.79
N GLY A 191 0.74 -1.40 74.62
CA GLY A 191 0.66 -2.49 75.58
C GLY A 191 -0.50 -2.24 76.55
N PRO A 192 -1.15 -3.30 77.08
CA PRO A 192 -2.35 -3.18 77.90
C PRO A 192 -2.05 -2.33 79.14
N GLN A 193 -2.65 -1.14 79.21
CA GLN A 193 -2.64 -0.29 80.39
C GLN A 193 -3.36 -1.05 81.51
N ALA A 194 -2.60 -1.55 82.48
CA ALA A 194 -3.13 -2.15 83.69
C ALA A 194 -3.91 -1.07 84.46
N VAL A 195 -5.24 -1.24 84.52
CA VAL A 195 -6.13 -0.45 85.37
C VAL A 195 -5.80 -0.80 86.82
N ILE A 196 -5.13 0.12 87.53
CA ILE A 196 -4.97 0.03 88.99
C ILE A 196 -6.20 0.66 89.63
N LYS A 197 -6.70 -0.07 90.62
CA LYS A 197 -8.01 0.00 91.27
C LYS A 197 -8.14 1.13 92.27
#